data_AF-A0A352UCP7-F1
#
_entry.id   AF-A0A352UCP7-F1
#
_cell.length_a   1.000
_cell.length_b   1.000
_cell.length_c   1.000
_cell.angle_alpha   90.00
_cell.angle_beta   90.00
_cell.angle_gamma   90.00
#
_symmetry.space_group_name_H-M   'P 1'
#
loop_
_entity.id
_entity.type
_entity.pdbx_description
1 polymer ?
#
loop_
_entity_poly.entity_id
_entity_poly.type
_entity_poly.pdbx_seq_one_letter_code
_entity_poly.pdbx_strand_id
1 'polypeptide(L)'
;MYGLTPSGELSPIGLPSEKRYTQRPGFLSGGDGLVSTAPDYLKFCQMMLNGGVLDDARILGRRTVDLMTINHLQPESMPFQISRTMSGFTKGYGFGLGFAVMTDLAESTAMGSEGEYNWGGAATTFFWVDPQEHLIGILMTQFMPMYHYNIDREFRILAYQALVD
;
A
#
# COMPACT_ATOMS: atom_id res chain seq x y z
N MET A 1 11.75 -13.21 4.82
CA MET A 1 10.98 -13.24 3.57
C MET A 1 10.99 -14.66 3.02
N TYR A 2 9.94 -15.04 2.31
CA TYR A 2 9.71 -16.35 1.72
C TYR A 2 9.52 -16.24 0.21
N GLY A 3 9.92 -17.27 -0.52
CA GLY A 3 9.67 -17.44 -1.94
C GLY A 3 9.64 -18.92 -2.29
N LEU A 4 9.32 -19.23 -3.54
CA LEU A 4 9.16 -20.62 -3.97
C LEU A 4 10.49 -21.25 -4.37
N THR A 5 10.70 -22.48 -3.93
CA THR A 5 11.71 -23.38 -4.51
C THR A 5 11.33 -23.76 -5.94
N PRO A 6 12.24 -24.36 -6.74
CA PRO A 6 11.89 -24.92 -8.04
C PRO A 6 10.78 -26.00 -7.98
N SER A 7 10.60 -26.67 -6.83
CA SER A 7 9.50 -27.63 -6.61
C SER A 7 8.18 -26.97 -6.20
N GLY A 8 8.14 -25.63 -6.05
CA GLY A 8 6.94 -24.89 -5.66
C GLY A 8 6.68 -24.85 -4.15
N GLU A 9 7.65 -25.23 -3.32
CA GLU A 9 7.53 -25.16 -1.86
C GLU A 9 7.95 -23.78 -1.34
N LEU A 10 7.28 -23.30 -0.29
CA LEU A 10 7.67 -22.08 0.39
C LEU A 10 8.98 -22.29 1.16
N SER A 11 9.97 -21.46 0.85
CA SER A 11 11.27 -21.45 1.51
C SER A 11 11.68 -20.02 1.87
N PRO A 12 12.46 -19.81 2.94
CA PRO A 12 13.07 -18.52 3.19
C PRO A 12 13.99 -18.08 2.03
N ILE A 13 13.87 -16.82 1.60
CA ILE A 13 14.70 -16.23 0.54
C ILE A 13 15.42 -14.97 1.05
N GLY A 14 16.63 -14.73 0.55
CA GLY A 14 17.50 -13.63 1.00
C GLY A 14 18.38 -14.02 2.19
N LEU A 15 19.58 -13.42 2.25
CA LEU A 15 20.72 -13.83 3.08
C LEU A 15 20.37 -14.12 4.55
N PRO A 16 21.04 -15.12 5.17
CA PRO A 16 20.87 -15.46 6.57
C PRO A 16 21.39 -14.31 7.42
N SER A 17 20.51 -13.42 7.84
CA SER A 17 20.60 -12.95 9.22
C SER A 17 19.24 -12.41 9.63
N GLU A 18 18.68 -13.03 10.65
CA GLU A 18 17.72 -12.42 11.56
C GLU A 18 18.14 -10.98 11.94
N LYS A 19 19.44 -10.66 11.85
CA LYS A 19 20.08 -9.38 12.18
C LYS A 19 19.67 -8.18 11.31
N ARG A 20 19.30 -8.34 10.02
CA ARG A 20 19.12 -7.17 9.13
C ARG A 20 17.97 -6.25 9.56
N TYR A 21 16.91 -6.83 10.13
CA TYR A 21 15.75 -6.09 10.62
C TYR A 21 15.63 -6.08 12.16
N THR A 22 16.48 -6.82 12.87
CA THR A 22 16.55 -6.83 14.34
C THR A 22 17.70 -5.98 14.89
N GLN A 23 18.53 -5.40 14.02
CA GLN A 23 19.61 -4.48 14.39
C GLN A 23 19.42 -3.15 13.69
N ARG A 24 19.90 -2.07 14.33
CA ARG A 24 19.87 -0.74 13.75
C ARG A 24 20.76 -0.70 12.49
N PRO A 25 20.23 -0.36 11.30
CA PRO A 25 21.05 -0.27 10.11
C PRO A 25 21.97 0.95 10.18
N GLY A 26 23.09 0.91 9.46
CA GLY A 26 24.01 2.05 9.34
C GLY A 26 23.40 3.26 8.62
N PHE A 27 22.32 3.03 7.85
CA PHE A 27 21.56 4.06 7.16
C PHE A 27 20.06 3.83 7.36
N LEU A 28 19.36 4.85 7.88
CA LEU A 28 17.91 4.83 8.08
C LEU A 28 17.24 5.31 6.79
N SER A 29 16.99 4.39 5.86
CA SER A 29 16.29 4.69 4.61
C SER A 29 14.81 4.96 4.88
N GLY A 30 14.28 6.07 4.35
CA GLY A 30 12.85 6.39 4.45
C GLY A 30 11.96 5.65 3.44
N GLY A 31 12.56 5.11 2.37
CA GLY A 31 11.84 4.37 1.32
C GLY A 31 11.92 2.84 1.43
N ASP A 32 12.74 2.32 2.36
CA ASP A 32 12.90 0.88 2.62
C ASP A 32 13.46 0.66 4.03
N GLY A 33 13.26 -0.51 4.62
CA GLY A 33 13.90 -0.92 5.88
C GLY A 33 13.08 -0.65 7.15
N LEU A 34 11.89 -0.06 7.03
CA LEU A 34 10.94 -0.01 8.14
C LEU A 34 10.34 -1.40 8.40
N VAL A 35 10.24 -1.75 9.69
CA VAL A 35 9.49 -2.91 10.15
C VAL A 35 8.40 -2.46 11.11
N SER A 36 7.23 -3.07 11.01
CA SER A 36 6.07 -2.73 11.82
C SER A 36 5.13 -3.92 11.92
N THR A 37 4.05 -3.77 12.67
CA THR A 37 2.97 -4.76 12.81
C THR A 37 1.70 -4.26 12.13
N ALA A 38 0.76 -5.16 11.81
CA ALA A 38 -0.53 -4.73 11.26
C ALA A 38 -1.27 -3.74 12.20
N PRO A 39 -1.35 -3.94 13.53
CA PRO A 39 -1.94 -2.97 14.44
C PRO A 39 -1.24 -1.60 14.46
N ASP A 40 0.09 -1.57 14.35
CA ASP A 40 0.82 -0.29 14.33
C ASP A 40 0.66 0.43 12.98
N TYR A 41 0.60 -0.31 11.87
CA TYR A 41 0.31 0.27 10.57
C TYR A 41 -1.15 0.77 10.49
N LEU A 42 -2.08 0.10 11.16
CA LEU A 42 -3.47 0.56 11.28
C LEU A 42 -3.56 1.92 11.95
N LYS A 43 -2.78 2.20 12.99
CA LYS A 43 -2.72 3.54 13.61
C LYS A 43 -2.31 4.62 12.61
N PHE A 44 -1.34 4.33 11.75
CA PHE A 44 -0.94 5.24 10.67
C PHE A 44 -2.09 5.47 9.67
N CYS A 45 -2.71 4.39 9.18
CA CYS A 45 -3.85 4.50 8.26
C CYS A 45 -5.03 5.23 8.90
N GLN A 46 -5.33 4.97 10.16
CA GLN A 46 -6.41 5.62 10.90
C GLN A 46 -6.14 7.10 11.10
N MET A 47 -4.89 7.49 11.38
CA MET A 47 -4.49 8.89 11.45
C MET A 47 -4.75 9.61 10.13
N MET A 48 -4.42 8.97 9.01
CA MET A 48 -4.66 9.51 7.67
C MET A 48 -6.16 9.59 7.35
N LEU A 49 -6.94 8.54 7.64
CA LEU A 49 -8.39 8.52 7.48
C LEU A 49 -9.09 9.62 8.30
N ASN A 50 -8.59 9.89 9.50
CA ASN A 50 -9.10 10.95 10.39
C ASN A 50 -8.61 12.37 10.02
N GLY A 51 -7.95 12.56 8.87
CA GLY A 51 -7.47 13.87 8.44
C GLY A 51 -6.32 14.42 9.30
N GLY A 52 -5.41 13.53 9.73
CA GLY A 52 -4.17 13.89 10.40
C GLY A 52 -4.18 13.74 11.92
N VAL A 53 -5.23 13.13 12.48
CA VAL A 53 -5.44 13.02 13.94
C VAL A 53 -5.53 11.55 14.33
N LEU A 54 -4.77 11.15 15.33
CA LEU A 54 -4.91 9.84 15.96
C LEU A 54 -5.20 10.06 17.43
N ASP A 55 -6.26 9.43 17.93
CA ASP A 55 -6.79 9.67 19.28
C ASP A 55 -7.02 11.19 19.47
N ASP A 56 -6.37 11.81 20.46
CA ASP A 56 -6.46 13.25 20.74
C ASP A 56 -5.28 14.07 20.18
N ALA A 57 -4.37 13.44 19.42
CA ALA A 57 -3.15 14.06 18.93
C ALA A 57 -3.23 14.42 17.44
N ARG A 58 -3.01 15.71 17.12
CA ARG A 58 -2.78 16.14 15.74
C ARG A 58 -1.34 15.86 15.32
N ILE A 59 -1.16 14.89 14.43
CA ILE A 59 0.14 14.53 13.84
C ILE A 59 0.36 15.33 12.56
N LEU A 60 -0.66 15.43 11.71
CA LEU A 60 -0.62 16.21 10.46
C LEU A 60 -1.76 17.23 10.43
N GLY A 61 -1.55 18.34 9.72
CA GLY A 61 -2.64 19.27 9.40
C GLY A 61 -3.63 18.61 8.45
N ARG A 62 -4.94 18.87 8.61
CA ARG A 62 -5.97 18.35 7.69
C ARG A 62 -5.64 18.67 6.23
N ARG A 63 -5.26 19.94 5.96
CA ARG A 63 -4.84 20.37 4.62
C ARG A 63 -3.59 19.67 4.09
N THR A 64 -2.71 19.20 4.98
CA THR A 64 -1.56 18.40 4.60
C THR A 64 -2.00 17.03 4.12
N VAL A 65 -2.93 16.38 4.83
CA VAL A 65 -3.51 15.11 4.38
C VAL A 65 -4.23 15.29 3.05
N ASP A 66 -5.09 16.33 2.93
CA ASP A 66 -5.75 16.66 1.66
C ASP A 66 -4.72 16.77 0.50
N LEU A 67 -3.59 17.46 0.72
CA LEU A 67 -2.54 17.59 -0.30
C LEU A 67 -1.81 16.28 -0.59
N MET A 68 -1.63 15.41 0.40
CA MET A 68 -0.96 14.12 0.21
C MET A 68 -1.78 13.16 -0.64
N THR A 69 -3.11 13.24 -0.56
CA THR A 69 -4.04 12.25 -1.12
C THR A 69 -4.82 12.76 -2.35
N ILE A 70 -4.34 13.82 -3.01
CA ILE A 70 -4.80 14.22 -4.34
C ILE A 70 -3.77 13.82 -5.41
N ASN A 71 -4.22 13.63 -6.64
CA ASN A 71 -3.31 13.40 -7.76
C ASN A 71 -2.48 14.67 -8.07
N HIS A 72 -1.16 14.52 -8.13
CA HIS A 72 -0.21 15.57 -8.55
C HIS A 72 0.35 15.35 -9.96
N LEU A 73 -0.05 14.27 -10.64
CA LEU A 73 0.38 13.98 -12.00
C LEU A 73 -0.51 14.68 -13.03
N GLN A 74 0.13 15.22 -14.07
CA GLN A 74 -0.58 15.69 -15.26
C GLN A 74 -1.15 14.52 -16.05
N PRO A 75 -2.27 14.70 -16.79
CA PRO A 75 -2.88 13.64 -17.60
C PRO A 75 -1.89 12.92 -18.53
N GLU A 76 -0.93 13.63 -19.10
CA GLU A 76 0.07 13.08 -20.03
C GLU A 76 1.10 12.19 -19.33
N SER A 77 1.20 12.27 -18.00
CA SER A 77 2.06 11.41 -17.17
C SER A 77 1.32 10.18 -16.66
N MET A 78 0.05 10.00 -17.01
CA MET A 78 -0.78 8.86 -16.62
C MET A 78 -1.06 7.95 -17.82
N PRO A 79 -1.06 6.61 -17.64
CA PRO A 79 -0.69 5.91 -16.40
C PRO A 79 0.82 5.99 -16.13
N PHE A 80 1.20 6.24 -14.86
CA PHE A 80 2.61 6.27 -14.47
C PHE A 80 3.23 4.87 -14.48
N GLN A 81 4.56 4.75 -14.50
CA GLN A 81 5.25 3.45 -14.49
C GLN A 81 6.14 3.32 -13.26
N ILE A 82 5.98 2.22 -12.52
CA ILE A 82 6.81 1.90 -11.34
C ILE A 82 8.10 1.17 -11.78
N SER A 83 7.98 0.29 -12.78
CA SER A 83 9.09 -0.44 -13.39
C SER A 83 8.73 -0.80 -14.82
N ARG A 84 9.74 -1.01 -15.68
CA ARG A 84 9.55 -1.55 -17.04
C ARG A 84 8.82 -2.90 -17.06
N THR A 85 8.89 -3.65 -15.96
CA THR A 85 8.31 -5.00 -15.83
C THR A 85 6.99 -5.02 -15.07
N MET A 86 6.55 -3.90 -14.50
CA MET A 86 5.31 -3.80 -13.73
C MET A 86 4.35 -2.85 -14.46
N SER A 87 3.41 -3.42 -15.21
CA SER A 87 2.42 -2.70 -16.00
C SER A 87 0.99 -2.99 -15.50
N GLY A 88 0.07 -2.05 -15.73
CA GLY A 88 -1.37 -2.25 -15.48
C GLY A 88 -1.87 -1.77 -14.12
N PHE A 89 -1.09 -1.91 -13.05
CA PHE A 89 -1.47 -1.45 -11.69
C PHE A 89 -1.82 0.06 -11.62
N THR A 90 -1.27 0.86 -12.52
CA THR A 90 -1.35 2.32 -12.50
C THR A 90 -2.47 2.90 -13.38
N LYS A 91 -3.24 2.06 -14.08
CA LYS A 91 -4.41 2.53 -14.85
C LYS A 91 -5.50 3.01 -13.90
N GLY A 92 -6.18 4.12 -14.22
CA GLY A 92 -7.14 4.74 -13.31
C GLY A 92 -6.54 5.28 -12.01
N TYR A 93 -5.21 5.34 -11.88
CA TYR A 93 -4.51 5.90 -10.72
C TYR A 93 -3.60 7.05 -11.13
N GLY A 94 -3.71 8.14 -10.37
CA GLY A 94 -2.70 9.17 -10.26
C GLY A 94 -1.69 8.86 -9.14
N PHE A 95 -0.82 9.83 -8.86
CA PHE A 95 0.12 9.72 -7.74
C PHE A 95 0.11 10.99 -6.89
N GLY A 96 -0.12 10.79 -5.60
CA GLY A 96 -0.09 11.80 -4.56
C GLY A 96 1.30 12.00 -3.96
N LEU A 97 1.37 12.63 -2.79
CA LEU A 97 2.62 12.78 -2.05
C LEU A 97 2.84 11.54 -1.16
N GLY A 98 3.23 10.44 -1.80
CA GLY A 98 3.58 9.18 -1.14
C GLY A 98 2.67 7.99 -1.46
N PHE A 99 1.59 8.19 -2.21
CA PHE A 99 0.58 7.16 -2.47
C PHE A 99 0.10 7.17 -3.92
N ALA A 100 -0.29 6.02 -4.44
CA ALA A 100 -1.18 5.98 -5.60
C ALA A 100 -2.57 6.46 -5.16
N VAL A 101 -3.24 7.24 -5.99
CA VAL A 101 -4.58 7.79 -5.69
C VAL A 101 -5.51 7.40 -6.84
N MET A 102 -6.63 6.75 -6.55
CA MET A 102 -7.59 6.37 -7.59
C MET A 102 -8.23 7.63 -8.17
N THR A 103 -8.12 7.82 -9.48
CA THR A 103 -8.69 8.96 -10.20
C THR A 103 -9.81 8.58 -11.15
N ASP A 104 -9.89 7.31 -11.54
CA ASP A 104 -10.98 6.77 -12.37
C ASP A 104 -11.25 5.32 -11.97
N LEU A 105 -12.42 5.07 -11.39
CA LEU A 105 -12.79 3.74 -10.92
C LEU A 105 -12.91 2.73 -12.08
N ALA A 106 -13.49 3.14 -13.20
CA ALA A 106 -13.73 2.25 -14.34
C ALA A 106 -12.42 1.80 -15.00
N GLU A 107 -11.46 2.72 -15.17
CA GLU A 107 -10.13 2.41 -15.69
C GLU A 107 -9.28 1.60 -14.72
N SER A 108 -9.48 1.78 -13.41
CA SER A 108 -8.69 1.07 -12.38
C SER A 108 -8.92 -0.43 -12.40
N THR A 109 -10.10 -0.89 -12.82
CA THR A 109 -10.55 -2.29 -12.75
C THR A 109 -10.46 -2.92 -11.34
N ALA A 110 -10.30 -2.07 -10.32
CA ALA A 110 -10.29 -2.42 -8.91
C ALA A 110 -11.65 -2.12 -8.26
N MET A 111 -11.92 -2.73 -7.12
CA MET A 111 -13.04 -2.33 -6.25
C MET A 111 -12.61 -1.17 -5.37
N GLY A 112 -13.36 -0.09 -5.30
CA GLY A 112 -13.09 1.03 -4.41
C GLY A 112 -13.75 2.31 -4.85
N SER A 113 -13.25 3.42 -4.32
CA SER A 113 -13.78 4.75 -4.58
C SER A 113 -12.70 5.66 -5.15
N GLU A 114 -13.08 6.57 -6.04
CA GLU A 114 -12.18 7.64 -6.46
C GLU A 114 -11.69 8.44 -5.24
N GLY A 115 -10.41 8.77 -5.19
CA GLY A 115 -9.79 9.41 -4.03
C GLY A 115 -9.34 8.44 -2.93
N GLU A 116 -9.62 7.14 -3.00
CA GLU A 116 -8.88 6.16 -2.18
C GLU A 116 -7.40 6.24 -2.53
N TYR A 117 -6.56 6.00 -1.52
CA TYR A 117 -5.11 6.00 -1.70
C TYR A 117 -4.46 4.77 -1.10
N ASN A 118 -3.44 4.28 -1.80
CA ASN A 118 -2.80 3.01 -1.49
C ASN A 118 -1.31 2.99 -1.85
N TRP A 119 -0.60 2.01 -1.29
CA TRP A 119 0.74 1.66 -1.72
C TRP A 119 1.10 0.22 -1.31
N GLY A 120 2.17 -0.30 -1.93
CA GLY A 120 2.67 -1.65 -1.72
C GLY A 120 4.12 -1.69 -1.23
N GLY A 121 4.48 -2.79 -0.59
CA GLY A 121 5.86 -3.14 -0.24
C GLY A 121 6.30 -4.41 -0.95
N ALA A 122 7.62 -4.55 -1.15
CA ALA A 122 8.18 -5.60 -2.00
C ALA A 122 7.79 -7.02 -1.58
N ALA A 123 7.66 -7.25 -0.27
CA ALA A 123 7.29 -8.54 0.30
C ALA A 123 5.78 -8.82 0.23
N THR A 124 5.08 -8.31 -0.79
CA THR A 124 3.63 -8.44 -1.00
C THR A 124 2.83 -7.94 0.20
N THR A 125 3.30 -6.85 0.83
CA THR A 125 2.53 -6.08 1.80
C THR A 125 1.76 -5.01 1.06
N PHE A 126 0.50 -4.76 1.42
CA PHE A 126 -0.33 -3.79 0.73
C PHE A 126 -1.28 -3.12 1.72
N PHE A 127 -1.57 -1.84 1.51
CA PHE A 127 -2.63 -1.16 2.24
C PHE A 127 -3.39 -0.21 1.32
N TRP A 128 -4.64 0.07 1.67
CA TRP A 128 -5.41 1.16 1.09
C TRP A 128 -6.25 1.83 2.16
N VAL A 129 -6.59 3.10 1.94
CA VAL A 129 -7.53 3.86 2.75
C VAL A 129 -8.55 4.46 1.82
N ASP A 130 -9.82 4.20 2.09
CA ASP A 130 -10.97 4.71 1.35
C ASP A 130 -11.76 5.66 2.26
N PRO A 131 -11.58 6.98 2.10
CA PRO A 131 -12.31 7.95 2.91
C PRO A 131 -13.81 7.97 2.65
N GLN A 132 -14.28 7.55 1.47
CA GLN A 132 -15.71 7.55 1.16
C GLN A 132 -16.43 6.43 1.92
N GLU A 133 -15.81 5.25 1.96
CA GLU A 133 -16.35 4.08 2.66
C GLU A 133 -15.93 4.01 4.14
N HIS A 134 -15.16 4.98 4.64
CA HIS A 134 -14.54 4.95 5.97
C HIS A 134 -13.78 3.63 6.24
N LEU A 135 -13.12 3.10 5.20
CA LEU A 135 -12.54 1.76 5.18
C LEU A 135 -11.02 1.82 5.11
N ILE A 136 -10.37 0.93 5.88
CA ILE A 136 -8.92 0.69 5.81
C ILE A 136 -8.71 -0.79 5.54
N GLY A 137 -7.91 -1.09 4.52
CA GLY A 137 -7.44 -2.44 4.25
C GLY A 137 -5.93 -2.54 4.47
N ILE A 138 -5.51 -3.59 5.19
CA ILE A 138 -4.09 -3.87 5.44
C ILE A 138 -3.83 -5.36 5.23
N LEU A 139 -2.93 -5.67 4.32
CA LEU A 139 -2.42 -7.01 4.07
C LEU A 139 -0.92 -7.04 4.40
N MET A 140 -0.56 -7.83 5.42
CA MET A 140 0.84 -8.05 5.81
C MET A 140 1.26 -9.47 5.44
N THR A 141 2.08 -9.60 4.40
CA THR A 141 2.71 -10.88 4.06
C THR A 141 4.24 -10.75 4.12
N GLN A 142 4.95 -11.84 3.83
CA GLN A 142 6.41 -11.89 3.78
C GLN A 142 6.89 -12.58 2.50
N PHE A 143 6.11 -12.53 1.41
CA PHE A 143 6.35 -13.31 0.19
C PHE A 143 6.97 -12.46 -0.92
N MET A 144 7.97 -13.01 -1.63
CA MET A 144 8.50 -12.43 -2.87
C MET A 144 8.61 -13.51 -3.98
N PRO A 145 8.60 -13.10 -5.26
CA PRO A 145 8.40 -11.73 -5.75
C PRO A 145 6.96 -11.25 -5.56
N MET A 146 6.77 -9.94 -5.42
CA MET A 146 5.43 -9.34 -5.49
C MET A 146 4.74 -9.71 -6.81
N TYR A 147 3.40 -9.76 -6.79
CA TYR A 147 2.55 -10.17 -7.92
C TYR A 147 2.67 -11.63 -8.39
N HIS A 148 3.40 -12.48 -7.68
CA HIS A 148 3.33 -13.92 -7.95
C HIS A 148 1.93 -14.48 -7.66
N TYR A 149 1.35 -14.06 -6.53
CA TYR A 149 -0.04 -14.32 -6.17
C TYR A 149 -0.84 -13.00 -6.25
N ASN A 150 -2.12 -13.10 -6.59
CA ASN A 150 -3.05 -11.96 -6.66
C ASN A 150 -3.77 -11.71 -5.31
N ILE A 151 -3.13 -12.06 -4.20
CA ILE A 151 -3.76 -12.10 -2.87
C ILE A 151 -4.18 -10.71 -2.37
N ASP A 152 -3.44 -9.67 -2.73
CA ASP A 152 -3.77 -8.27 -2.48
C ASP A 152 -5.08 -7.87 -3.17
N ARG A 153 -5.23 -8.23 -4.45
CA ARG A 153 -6.45 -7.98 -5.22
C ARG A 153 -7.64 -8.78 -4.71
N GLU A 154 -7.46 -10.07 -4.44
CA GLU A 154 -8.52 -10.94 -3.92
C GLU A 154 -8.99 -10.47 -2.54
N PHE A 155 -8.05 -10.16 -1.65
CA PHE A 155 -8.35 -9.63 -0.32
C PHE A 155 -9.17 -8.34 -0.41
N ARG A 156 -8.78 -7.41 -1.30
CA ARG A 156 -9.52 -6.16 -1.53
C ARG A 156 -10.94 -6.43 -2.05
N ILE A 157 -11.11 -7.28 -3.06
CA ILE A 157 -12.44 -7.62 -3.60
C ILE A 157 -13.34 -8.17 -2.51
N LEU A 158 -12.85 -9.13 -1.73
CA LEU A 158 -13.62 -9.75 -0.65
C LEU A 158 -13.97 -8.75 0.46
N ALA A 159 -13.06 -7.81 0.79
CA ALA A 159 -13.32 -6.77 1.77
C ALA A 159 -14.46 -5.84 1.33
N TYR A 160 -14.43 -5.35 0.08
CA TYR A 160 -15.50 -4.48 -0.45
C TYR A 160 -16.83 -5.23 -0.63
N GLN A 161 -16.81 -6.51 -1.01
CA GLN A 161 -18.03 -7.32 -1.10
C GLN A 161 -18.71 -7.57 0.24
N ALA A 162 -17.97 -7.42 1.35
CA ALA A 162 -18.49 -7.61 2.70
C ALA A 162 -19.17 -6.35 3.27
N LEU A 163 -19.07 -5.20 2.59
CA LEU A 163 -19.81 -4.00 2.97
C LEU A 163 -21.31 -4.26 2.76
N VAL A 164 -22.09 -3.95 3.79
CA VAL A 164 -23.55 -4.00 3.76
C VAL A 164 -24.06 -2.59 4.02
N ASP A 165 -25.06 -2.16 3.24
CA ASP A 165 -25.71 -0.86 3.38
C ASP A 165 -26.42 -0.69 4.74
#